data_AF-A0A533V578-F1
#
_entry.id   AF-A0A533V578-F1
#
_cell.length_a   1.000
_cell.length_b   1.000
_cell.length_c   1.000
_cell.angle_alpha   90.00
_cell.angle_beta   90.00
_cell.angle_gamma   90.00
#
_symmetry.space_group_name_H-M   'P 1'
#
loop_
_entity.id
_entity.type
_entity.pdbx_description
1 polymer ?
#
loop_
_entity_poly.entity_id
_entity_poly.type
_entity_poly.pdbx_seq_one_letter_code
_entity_poly.pdbx_strand_id
1 'polypeptide(L)'
;MRSIKFNKFLQSNMNIIIPVILTGVVIFVGGFAEYLAEYKQPGANITKFGDALWWPVITITTVGYGDYTPITPVGRIVGTIVMFAGIGIAVTLVTVITQSRVQRMQERLKSKTDVKAGVLASEMKATIQDKVEGIEKLTGEEFDGLIVMMKSLRLTLLEESKEVNKCPECGSRLL
;
A
#
# COMPACT_ATOMS: atom_id res chain seq x y z
N MET A 1 -4.31 5.83 -15.46
CA MET A 1 -3.10 5.12 -14.96
C MET A 1 -1.76 5.83 -15.22
N ARG A 2 -1.62 6.68 -16.25
CA ARG A 2 -0.35 7.38 -16.60
C ARG A 2 0.00 8.53 -15.65
N SER A 3 -0.99 9.24 -15.10
CA SER A 3 -0.80 10.37 -14.17
C SER A 3 -0.29 9.95 -12.78
N ILE A 4 -0.70 8.78 -12.26
CA ILE A 4 -0.27 8.27 -10.95
C ILE A 4 1.21 7.87 -10.97
N LYS A 5 1.67 7.22 -12.05
CA LYS A 5 3.09 6.90 -12.24
C LYS A 5 3.94 8.16 -12.40
N PHE A 6 3.41 9.19 -13.07
CA PHE A 6 4.10 10.47 -13.24
C PHE A 6 4.21 11.25 -11.93
N ASN A 7 3.18 11.26 -11.08
CA ASN A 7 3.25 11.87 -9.76
C ASN A 7 4.20 11.11 -8.82
N LYS A 8 4.18 9.76 -8.82
CA LYS A 8 5.18 8.95 -8.08
C LYS A 8 6.60 9.19 -8.60
N PHE A 9 6.79 9.35 -9.92
CA PHE A 9 8.10 9.65 -10.52
C PHE A 9 8.58 11.07 -10.18
N LEU A 10 7.72 12.08 -10.29
CA LEU A 10 7.98 13.45 -9.85
C LEU A 10 8.31 13.52 -8.35
N GLN A 11 7.56 12.80 -7.52
CA GLN A 11 7.76 12.74 -6.07
C GLN A 11 9.03 11.97 -5.68
N SER A 12 9.40 10.92 -6.43
CA SER A 12 10.67 10.20 -6.22
C SER A 12 11.88 11.03 -6.65
N ASN A 13 11.76 11.83 -7.71
CA ASN A 13 12.82 12.74 -8.15
C ASN A 13 12.97 13.92 -7.18
N MET A 14 11.86 14.49 -6.72
CA MET A 14 11.85 15.63 -5.80
C MET A 14 12.51 15.30 -4.45
N ASN A 15 12.33 14.08 -3.93
CA ASN A 15 12.96 13.63 -2.68
C ASN A 15 14.50 13.55 -2.75
N ILE A 16 15.09 13.36 -3.93
CA ILE A 16 16.55 13.34 -4.13
C ILE A 16 17.06 14.74 -4.52
N ILE A 17 16.30 15.45 -5.35
CA ILE A 17 16.68 16.78 -5.83
C ILE A 17 16.75 17.80 -4.68
N ILE A 18 15.79 17.78 -3.75
CA ILE A 18 15.76 18.71 -2.61
C ILE A 18 17.03 18.64 -1.74
N PRO A 19 17.44 17.48 -1.19
CA PRO A 19 18.65 17.42 -0.37
C PRO A 19 19.93 17.75 -1.14
N VAL A 20 19.99 17.45 -2.44
CA VAL A 20 21.15 17.82 -3.29
C VAL A 20 21.24 19.34 -3.47
N ILE A 21 20.13 20.01 -3.79
CA ILE A 21 20.08 21.47 -3.89
C ILE A 21 20.40 22.11 -2.54
N LEU A 22 19.80 21.60 -1.46
CA LEU A 22 20.05 22.09 -0.11
C LEU A 22 21.53 21.98 0.27
N THR A 23 22.19 20.87 -0.09
CA THR A 23 23.64 20.71 0.12
C THR A 23 24.43 21.78 -0.62
N GLY A 24 24.10 22.04 -1.88
CA GLY A 24 24.75 23.11 -2.66
C GLY A 24 24.55 24.50 -2.05
N VAL A 25 23.34 24.79 -1.54
CA VAL A 25 23.04 26.04 -0.83
C VAL A 25 23.85 26.14 0.47
N VAL A 26 23.94 25.08 1.27
CA VAL A 26 24.74 25.07 2.50
C VAL A 26 26.22 25.26 2.19
N ILE A 27 26.76 24.63 1.14
CA ILE A 27 28.15 24.83 0.72
C ILE A 27 28.39 26.29 0.33
N PHE A 28 27.51 26.86 -0.48
CA PHE A 28 27.68 28.24 -0.96
C PHE A 28 27.55 29.26 0.18
N VAL A 29 26.49 29.17 0.98
CA VAL A 29 26.22 30.09 2.10
C VAL A 29 27.23 29.89 3.22
N GLY A 30 27.54 28.64 3.60
CA GLY A 30 28.52 28.32 4.62
C GLY A 30 29.93 28.75 4.23
N GLY A 31 30.35 28.48 2.99
CA GLY A 31 31.65 28.91 2.50
C GLY A 31 31.76 30.42 2.35
N PHE A 32 30.69 31.11 1.93
CA PHE A 32 30.67 32.58 1.89
C PHE A 32 30.71 33.19 3.30
N ALA A 33 29.99 32.62 4.27
CA ALA A 33 30.01 33.07 5.65
C ALA A 33 31.39 32.88 6.29
N GLU A 34 32.04 31.73 6.07
CA GLU A 34 33.40 31.46 6.53
C GLU A 34 34.43 32.38 5.86
N TYR A 35 34.28 32.62 4.55
CA TYR A 35 35.12 33.59 3.85
C TYR A 35 35.03 34.98 4.51
N LEU A 36 33.82 35.47 4.79
CA LEU A 36 33.65 36.77 5.45
C LEU A 36 34.22 36.81 6.88
N ALA A 37 34.16 35.70 7.61
CA ALA A 37 34.70 35.61 8.96
C ALA A 37 36.25 35.57 8.99
N GLU A 38 36.87 34.89 8.02
CA GLU A 38 38.29 34.51 8.07
C GLU A 38 39.19 35.33 7.13
N TYR A 39 38.70 35.88 6.00
CA TYR A 39 39.58 36.41 4.93
C TYR A 39 40.52 37.55 5.33
N LYS A 40 40.21 38.29 6.39
CA LYS A 40 40.98 39.44 6.89
C LYS A 40 41.74 39.14 8.18
N GLN A 41 41.70 37.91 8.66
CA GLN A 41 42.18 37.57 9.99
C GLN A 41 43.63 37.09 9.96
N PRO A 42 44.50 37.62 10.84
CA PRO A 42 45.89 37.22 10.87
C PRO A 42 46.02 35.76 11.31
N GLY A 43 46.71 34.95 10.49
CA GLY A 43 46.92 33.53 10.75
C GLY A 43 45.81 32.60 10.22
N ALA A 44 44.79 33.13 9.54
CA ALA A 44 43.77 32.31 8.91
C ALA A 44 44.29 31.66 7.62
N ASN A 45 44.00 30.38 7.42
CA ASN A 45 44.31 29.67 6.17
C ASN A 45 43.23 29.88 5.09
N ILE A 46 42.02 30.30 5.46
CA ILE A 46 40.92 30.60 4.53
C ILE A 46 41.06 32.04 4.04
N THR A 47 41.82 32.24 2.97
CA THR A 47 42.12 33.58 2.42
C THR A 47 41.46 33.84 1.07
N LYS A 48 41.16 32.80 0.30
CA LYS A 48 40.50 32.89 -1.01
C LYS A 48 39.09 32.31 -0.93
N PHE A 49 38.21 32.81 -1.79
CA PHE A 49 36.84 32.33 -1.86
C PHE A 49 36.74 30.85 -2.28
N GLY A 50 37.62 30.38 -3.16
CA GLY A 50 37.66 28.96 -3.57
C GLY A 50 37.96 28.02 -2.40
N ASP A 51 38.92 28.39 -1.56
CA ASP A 51 39.32 27.63 -0.37
C ASP A 51 38.17 27.59 0.66
N ALA A 52 37.45 28.71 0.77
CA ALA A 52 36.27 28.82 1.63
C ALA A 52 35.07 27.96 1.13
N LEU A 53 34.92 27.74 -0.17
CA LEU A 53 33.90 26.83 -0.72
C LEU A 53 34.31 25.36 -0.63
N TRP A 54 35.61 25.08 -0.67
CA TRP A 54 36.14 23.73 -0.49
C TRP A 54 35.92 23.21 0.94
N TRP A 55 36.10 24.07 1.94
CA TRP A 55 36.00 23.68 3.35
C TRP A 55 34.64 23.05 3.75
N PRO A 56 33.46 23.63 3.40
CA PRO A 56 32.17 23.01 3.67
C PRO A 56 31.99 21.66 2.96
N VAL A 57 32.55 21.48 1.77
CA VAL A 57 32.45 20.22 1.02
C VAL A 57 33.10 19.09 1.80
N ILE A 58 34.35 19.26 2.23
CA ILE A 58 35.08 18.25 3.00
C ILE A 58 34.50 18.05 4.40
N THR A 59 33.83 19.07 4.95
CA THR A 59 33.19 19.01 6.27
C THR A 59 31.86 18.25 6.21
N ILE A 60 30.98 18.57 5.27
CA ILE A 60 29.67 17.90 5.09
C ILE A 60 29.86 16.44 4.68
N THR A 61 30.89 16.16 3.87
CA THR A 61 31.26 14.79 3.48
C THR A 61 32.03 14.04 4.57
N THR A 62 32.31 14.67 5.71
CA THR A 62 33.05 14.11 6.84
C THR A 62 34.47 13.64 6.53
N VAL A 63 35.07 14.13 5.44
CA VAL A 63 36.46 13.82 5.05
C VAL A 63 37.44 14.60 5.94
N GLY A 64 37.25 15.92 6.05
CA GLY A 64 37.97 16.77 6.99
C GLY A 64 39.50 16.71 6.90
N TYR A 65 40.11 17.03 5.75
CA TYR A 65 41.57 17.03 5.58
C TYR A 65 42.31 17.94 6.57
N GLY A 66 41.67 19.02 7.03
CA GLY A 66 42.27 19.97 7.98
C GLY A 66 43.25 20.97 7.33
N ASP A 67 43.30 21.02 6.01
CA ASP A 67 44.06 21.99 5.20
C ASP A 67 43.55 23.43 5.41
N TYR A 68 42.22 23.57 5.45
CA TYR A 68 41.54 24.82 5.76
C TYR A 68 40.66 24.61 6.99
N THR A 69 40.70 25.53 7.95
CA THR A 69 39.84 25.50 9.14
C THR A 69 39.58 26.92 9.66
N PRO A 70 38.39 27.19 10.21
CA PRO A 70 38.11 28.48 10.84
C PRO A 70 38.86 28.63 12.16
N ILE A 71 39.62 29.72 12.30
CA ILE A 71 40.36 30.03 13.52
C ILE A 71 39.63 31.06 14.39
N THR A 72 38.73 31.85 13.81
CA THR A 72 38.01 32.89 14.53
C THR A 72 36.85 32.32 15.36
N PRO A 73 36.47 32.98 16.47
CA PRO A 73 35.28 32.59 17.23
C PRO A 73 34.00 32.60 16.39
N VAL A 74 33.87 33.57 15.48
CA VAL A 74 32.71 33.70 14.58
C VAL A 74 32.70 32.57 13.56
N GLY A 75 33.84 32.29 12.92
CA GLY A 75 33.98 31.15 12.00
C GLY A 75 33.64 29.83 12.70
N ARG A 76 34.11 29.60 13.92
CA ARG A 76 33.77 28.37 14.68
C ARG A 76 32.27 28.22 14.96
N ILE A 77 31.53 29.32 15.20
CA ILE A 77 30.07 29.28 15.35
C ILE A 77 29.41 28.89 14.02
N VAL A 78 29.83 29.53 12.92
CA VAL A 78 29.37 29.20 11.56
C VAL A 78 29.64 27.74 11.25
N GLY A 79 30.87 27.29 11.47
CA GLY A 79 31.28 25.92 11.23
C GLY A 79 30.49 24.90 12.05
N THR A 80 30.14 25.22 13.30
CA THR A 80 29.26 24.37 14.12
C THR A 80 27.88 24.21 13.45
N ILE A 81 27.30 25.30 12.94
CA ILE A 81 26.01 25.25 12.21
C ILE A 81 26.14 24.41 10.94
N VAL A 82 27.23 24.57 10.18
CA VAL A 82 27.52 23.80 8.97
C VAL A 82 27.66 22.30 9.28
N MET A 83 28.31 21.94 10.38
CA MET A 83 28.43 20.54 10.82
C MET A 83 27.07 19.91 11.12
N PHE A 84 26.21 20.60 11.89
CA PHE A 84 24.84 20.11 12.16
C PHE A 84 24.00 19.99 10.88
N ALA A 85 24.12 20.95 9.97
CA ALA A 85 23.46 20.89 8.66
C ALA A 85 23.95 19.68 7.85
N GLY A 86 25.26 19.40 7.85
CA GLY A 86 25.84 18.24 7.19
C GLY A 86 25.28 16.90 7.71
N ILE A 87 25.15 16.75 9.03
CA ILE A 87 24.53 15.56 9.64
C ILE A 87 23.08 15.40 9.18
N GLY A 88 22.29 16.48 9.20
CA GLY A 88 20.89 16.46 8.75
C GLY A 88 20.75 16.04 7.28
N ILE A 89 21.63 16.53 6.42
CA ILE A 89 21.70 16.15 5.00
C ILE A 89 22.03 14.66 4.87
N ALA A 90 23.05 14.16 5.58
CA ALA A 90 23.45 12.77 5.52
C ALA A 90 22.32 11.82 5.94
N VAL A 91 21.62 12.13 7.03
CA VAL A 91 20.44 11.38 7.51
C VAL A 91 19.33 11.38 6.47
N THR A 92 19.08 12.52 5.82
CA THR A 92 18.04 12.66 4.80
C THR A 92 18.33 11.76 3.60
N LEU A 93 19.58 11.73 3.13
CA LEU A 93 19.99 10.86 2.01
C LEU A 93 19.79 9.37 2.33
N VAL A 94 20.20 8.93 3.52
CA VAL A 94 20.00 7.55 3.98
C VAL A 94 18.51 7.21 4.09
N THR A 95 17.71 8.17 4.59
CA THR A 95 16.26 8.00 4.74
C THR A 95 15.57 7.82 3.40
N VAL A 96 15.90 8.62 2.40
CA VAL A 96 15.31 8.52 1.05
C VAL A 96 15.59 7.15 0.42
N ILE A 97 16.83 6.66 0.54
CA ILE A 97 17.21 5.34 0.04
C ILE A 97 16.44 4.24 0.79
N THR A 98 16.40 4.32 2.11
CA THR A 98 15.72 3.34 2.98
C THR A 98 14.21 3.31 2.69
N GLN A 99 13.55 4.46 2.58
CA GLN A 99 12.13 4.54 2.25
C GLN A 99 11.80 3.87 0.92
N SER A 100 12.64 4.04 -0.10
CA SER A 100 12.44 3.37 -1.39
C SER A 100 12.46 1.84 -1.27
N ARG A 101 13.28 1.30 -0.35
CA ARG A 101 13.37 -0.15 -0.07
C ARG A 101 12.17 -0.61 0.76
N VAL A 102 11.84 0.12 1.82
CA VAL A 102 10.73 -0.19 2.73
C VAL A 102 9.39 -0.16 2.00
N GLN A 103 9.15 0.81 1.12
CA GLN A 103 7.90 0.89 0.34
C GLN A 103 7.66 -0.38 -0.49
N ARG A 104 8.70 -0.90 -1.16
CA ARG A 104 8.60 -2.16 -1.92
C ARG A 104 8.30 -3.36 -1.04
N MET A 105 8.84 -3.39 0.18
CA MET A 105 8.55 -4.47 1.13
C MET A 105 7.11 -4.38 1.64
N GLN A 106 6.63 -3.18 1.97
CA GLN A 106 5.27 -2.93 2.43
C GLN A 106 4.23 -3.28 1.35
N GLU A 107 4.48 -2.93 0.09
CA GLU A 107 3.59 -3.30 -1.03
C GLU A 107 3.46 -4.83 -1.18
N ARG A 108 4.56 -5.59 -1.00
CA ARG A 108 4.54 -7.06 -1.02
C ARG A 108 3.81 -7.68 0.17
N LEU A 109 3.92 -7.07 1.36
CA LEU A 109 3.20 -7.53 2.54
C LEU A 109 1.70 -7.29 2.41
N LYS A 110 1.30 -6.09 1.96
CA LYS A 110 -0.11 -5.79 1.65
C LYS A 110 -0.67 -6.75 0.60
N SER A 111 0.04 -6.99 -0.51
CA SER A 111 -0.45 -7.90 -1.55
C SER A 111 -0.66 -9.33 -1.03
N LYS A 112 0.23 -9.83 -0.16
CA LYS A 112 0.06 -11.15 0.46
C LYS A 112 -1.14 -11.19 1.41
N THR A 113 -1.34 -10.14 2.20
CA THR A 113 -2.50 -10.04 3.11
C THR A 113 -3.81 -9.98 2.33
N ASP A 114 -3.86 -9.15 1.28
CA ASP A 114 -5.07 -9.00 0.43
C ASP A 114 -5.39 -10.32 -0.30
N VAL A 115 -4.38 -11.00 -0.84
CA VAL A 115 -4.56 -12.32 -1.47
C VAL A 115 -5.06 -13.34 -0.45
N LYS A 116 -4.46 -13.39 0.75
CA LYS A 116 -4.87 -14.34 1.80
C LYS A 116 -6.30 -14.07 2.28
N ALA A 117 -6.69 -12.80 2.42
CA ALA A 117 -8.05 -12.42 2.75
C ALA A 117 -9.05 -12.84 1.66
N GLY A 118 -8.68 -12.67 0.38
CA GLY A 118 -9.49 -13.14 -0.76
C GLY A 118 -9.66 -14.66 -0.78
N VAL A 119 -8.60 -15.43 -0.55
CA VAL A 119 -8.66 -16.90 -0.47
C VAL A 119 -9.56 -17.34 0.68
N LEU A 120 -9.39 -16.77 1.87
CA LEU A 120 -10.21 -17.10 3.05
C LEU A 120 -11.70 -16.80 2.82
N ALA A 121 -12.02 -15.68 2.17
CA ALA A 121 -13.38 -15.34 1.78
C ALA A 121 -13.95 -16.31 0.73
N SER A 122 -13.12 -16.78 -0.22
CA SER A 122 -13.53 -17.74 -1.24
C SER A 122 -13.80 -19.14 -0.67
N GLU A 123 -12.97 -19.60 0.28
CA GLU A 123 -13.16 -20.88 0.96
C GLU A 123 -14.44 -20.89 1.80
N MET A 124 -14.67 -19.81 2.57
CA MET A 124 -15.89 -19.68 3.37
C MET A 124 -17.15 -19.64 2.50
N LYS A 125 -17.08 -18.99 1.34
CA LYS A 125 -18.20 -18.97 0.38
C LYS A 125 -18.46 -20.37 -0.19
N ALA A 126 -17.41 -21.11 -0.58
CA ALA A 126 -17.55 -22.47 -1.10
C ALA A 126 -18.20 -23.42 -0.09
N THR A 127 -17.80 -23.37 1.19
CA THR A 127 -18.41 -24.20 2.25
C THR A 127 -19.88 -23.86 2.50
N ILE A 128 -20.24 -22.57 2.48
CA ILE A 128 -21.65 -22.16 2.65
C ILE A 128 -22.48 -22.66 1.46
N GLN A 129 -21.94 -22.56 0.25
CA GLN A 129 -22.67 -22.92 -0.97
C GLN A 129 -22.93 -24.43 -1.05
N ASP A 130 -21.95 -25.26 -0.68
CA ASP A 130 -22.09 -26.72 -0.56
C ASP A 130 -23.18 -27.12 0.46
N LYS A 131 -23.22 -26.46 1.63
CA LYS A 131 -24.27 -26.70 2.63
C LYS A 131 -25.66 -26.27 2.17
N VAL A 132 -25.77 -25.18 1.41
CA VAL A 132 -27.05 -24.70 0.87
C VAL A 132 -27.60 -25.69 -0.16
N GLU A 133 -26.76 -26.18 -1.08
CA GLU A 133 -27.17 -27.22 -2.05
C GLU A 133 -27.59 -28.53 -1.36
N GLY A 134 -26.94 -28.90 -0.26
CA GLY A 134 -27.33 -30.06 0.54
C GLY A 134 -28.76 -29.95 1.12
N ILE A 135 -29.14 -28.76 1.58
CA ILE A 135 -30.49 -28.52 2.14
C ILE A 135 -31.54 -28.49 1.03
N GLU A 136 -31.22 -27.93 -0.14
CA GLU A 136 -32.14 -27.88 -1.28
C GLU A 136 -32.48 -29.28 -1.82
N LYS A 137 -31.50 -30.19 -1.88
CA LYS A 137 -31.73 -31.59 -2.29
C LYS A 137 -32.64 -32.35 -1.36
N LEU A 138 -32.49 -32.18 -0.05
CA LEU A 138 -33.36 -32.81 0.95
C LEU A 138 -34.81 -32.34 0.82
N THR A 139 -35.01 -31.06 0.47
CA THR A 139 -36.35 -30.48 0.31
C THR A 139 -37.03 -30.94 -0.98
N GLY A 140 -36.26 -31.12 -2.07
CA GLY A 140 -36.80 -31.58 -3.36
C GLY A 140 -37.31 -33.02 -3.34
N GLU A 141 -36.55 -33.95 -2.75
CA GLU A 141 -36.96 -35.37 -2.68
C GLU A 141 -38.22 -35.58 -1.85
N GLU A 142 -38.36 -34.86 -0.73
CA GLU A 142 -39.57 -34.94 0.10
C GLU A 142 -40.80 -34.37 -0.61
N PHE A 143 -40.67 -33.24 -1.31
CA PHE A 143 -41.78 -32.62 -2.04
C PHE A 143 -42.24 -33.45 -3.24
N ASP A 144 -41.31 -34.04 -4.00
CA ASP A 144 -41.66 -34.90 -5.14
C ASP A 144 -42.37 -36.18 -4.69
N GLY A 145 -41.93 -36.77 -3.57
CA GLY A 145 -42.62 -37.91 -2.95
C GLY A 145 -44.06 -37.59 -2.58
N LEU A 146 -44.30 -36.39 -2.03
CA LEU A 146 -45.63 -35.95 -1.62
C LEU A 146 -46.55 -35.67 -2.82
N ILE A 147 -46.03 -35.13 -3.92
CA ILE A 147 -46.77 -34.95 -5.18
C ILE A 147 -47.17 -36.31 -5.77
N VAL A 148 -46.25 -37.29 -5.77
CA VAL A 148 -46.54 -38.64 -6.28
C VAL A 148 -47.63 -39.31 -5.44
N MET A 149 -47.56 -39.20 -4.11
CA MET A 149 -48.62 -39.71 -3.24
C MET A 149 -49.95 -39.01 -3.45
N MET A 150 -49.96 -37.68 -3.63
CA MET A 150 -51.19 -36.95 -3.90
C MET A 150 -51.80 -37.35 -5.26
N LYS A 151 -50.95 -37.65 -6.24
CA LYS A 151 -51.36 -38.11 -7.57
C LYS A 151 -51.89 -39.55 -7.55
N SER A 152 -51.26 -40.45 -6.78
CA SER A 152 -51.77 -41.80 -6.59
C SER A 152 -53.12 -41.78 -5.88
N LEU A 153 -53.27 -40.99 -4.81
CA LEU A 153 -54.54 -40.81 -4.08
C LEU A 153 -55.66 -40.28 -5.00
N ARG A 154 -55.33 -39.31 -5.87
CA ARG A 154 -56.29 -38.79 -6.87
C ARG A 154 -56.71 -39.87 -7.87
N LEU A 155 -55.79 -40.74 -8.30
CA LEU A 155 -56.12 -41.85 -9.20
C LEU A 155 -57.02 -42.86 -8.50
N THR A 156 -56.76 -43.18 -7.24
CA THR A 156 -57.60 -44.06 -6.42
C THR A 156 -59.03 -43.51 -6.29
N LEU A 157 -59.17 -42.22 -5.97
CA LEU A 157 -60.48 -41.56 -5.87
C LEU A 157 -61.23 -41.50 -7.22
N LEU A 158 -60.50 -41.38 -8.34
CA LEU A 158 -61.10 -41.40 -9.67
C LEU A 158 -61.56 -42.79 -10.10
N GLU A 159 -60.84 -43.84 -9.73
CA GLU A 159 -61.29 -45.23 -9.91
C GLU A 159 -62.54 -45.51 -9.08
N GLU A 160 -62.56 -45.08 -7.82
CA GLU A 160 -63.71 -45.21 -6.92
C GLU A 160 -64.94 -44.45 -7.48
N SER A 161 -64.75 -43.27 -8.08
CA SER A 161 -65.84 -42.52 -8.73
C SER A 161 -66.41 -43.19 -9.99
N LYS A 162 -65.62 -44.00 -10.70
CA LYS A 162 -66.07 -44.74 -11.89
C LYS A 162 -66.86 -45.98 -11.52
N GLU A 163 -66.54 -46.63 -10.40
CA GLU A 163 -67.35 -47.73 -9.88
C GLU A 163 -68.71 -47.21 -9.36
N VAL A 164 -68.75 -46.09 -8.64
CA VAL A 164 -70.01 -45.48 -8.15
C VAL A 164 -70.94 -45.06 -9.29
N ASN A 165 -70.43 -44.64 -10.44
CA ASN A 165 -71.25 -44.23 -11.60
C ASN A 165 -71.77 -45.39 -12.46
N LYS A 166 -71.43 -46.64 -12.15
CA LYS A 166 -72.10 -47.82 -12.71
C LYS A 166 -73.21 -48.28 -11.76
N CYS A 167 -74.30 -47.53 -11.70
CA CYS A 167 -75.54 -48.04 -11.10
C CYS A 167 -76.07 -49.20 -11.95
N PRO A 168 -76.11 -50.45 -11.45
CA PRO A 168 -76.62 -51.58 -12.18
C PRO A 168 -78.12 -51.70 -11.93
N GLU A 169 -78.90 -50.65 -12.20
CA GLU A 169 -80.37 -50.70 -12.22
C GLU A 169 -80.96 -49.37 -12.73
N CYS A 170 -80.71 -49.03 -13.99
CA CYS A 170 -81.62 -48.11 -14.71
C CYS A 170 -82.58 -48.95 -15.55
N GLY A 171 -83.41 -49.71 -14.83
CA GLY A 171 -84.56 -50.43 -15.35
C GLY A 171 -85.80 -49.89 -14.67
N SER A 172 -86.59 -49.06 -15.35
CA SER A 172 -88.03 -49.05 -15.14
C SER A 172 -88.77 -48.45 -16.33
N ARG A 173 -89.58 -49.32 -16.92
CA ARG A 173 -90.77 -49.03 -17.71
C ARG A 173 -91.75 -48.27 -16.82
N LEU A 174 -92.11 -47.04 -17.16
CA LEU A 174 -93.35 -46.39 -16.71
C LEU A 174 -93.92 -45.57 -17.87
N LEU A 175 -95.10 -46.05 -18.29
CA LEU A 175 -96.21 -45.41 -19.03
C LEU A 175 -95.95 -44.13 -19.83
#